data_AF-A0A2D6RA05-F1
#
_entry.id   AF-A0A2D6RA05-F1
#
_cell.length_a   1.000
_cell.length_b   1.000
_cell.length_c   1.000
_cell.angle_alpha   90.00
_cell.angle_beta   90.00
_cell.angle_gamma   90.00
#
_symmetry.space_group_name_H-M   'P 1'
#
loop_
_entity.id
_entity.type
_entity.pdbx_description
1 polymer ?
#
loop_
_entity_poly.entity_id
_entity_poly.type
_entity_poly.pdbx_seq_one_letter_code
_entity_poly.pdbx_strand_id
1 'polypeptide(L)' 'MASVSTTLTINGSKSHVDALLAGISADDPDTFEAKIIENEDGFQLRILVVGENLTTVRNTVDDLLACLGAIESTLNSLE' A
#
# COMPACT_ATOMS: atom_id res chain seq x y z
N MET A 1 -3.29 -23.30 10.75
CA MET A 1 -4.19 -22.87 9.67
C MET A 1 -3.33 -22.40 8.51
N ALA A 2 -3.70 -22.70 7.27
CA ALA A 2 -2.99 -22.17 6.12
C ALA A 2 -3.32 -20.68 5.99
N SER A 3 -2.31 -19.85 5.73
CA SER A 3 -2.45 -18.42 5.48
C SER A 3 -1.74 -18.08 4.18
N VAL A 4 -2.29 -17.12 3.45
CA VAL A 4 -1.70 -16.56 2.23
C VAL A 4 -1.34 -15.12 2.53
N SER A 5 -0.18 -14.68 2.07
CA SER A 5 0.26 -13.30 2.24
C SER A 5 0.93 -12.78 1.00
N THR A 6 0.81 -11.46 0.77
CA THR A 6 1.59 -10.74 -0.24
C THR A 6 2.16 -9.46 0.35
N THR A 7 3.17 -8.90 -0.32
CA THR A 7 3.76 -7.62 0.07
C THR A 7 3.90 -6.72 -1.14
N LEU A 8 3.28 -5.54 -1.07
CA LEU A 8 3.49 -4.46 -2.03
C LEU A 8 4.65 -3.59 -1.51
N THR A 9 5.57 -3.27 -2.41
CA THR A 9 6.74 -2.43 -2.10
C THR A 9 6.81 -1.31 -3.11
N ILE A 10 6.67 -0.07 -2.63
CA ILE A 10 6.64 1.13 -3.46
C ILE A 10 7.76 2.05 -2.98
N ASN A 11 8.65 2.43 -3.90
CA ASN A 11 9.74 3.36 -3.61
C ASN A 11 9.37 4.76 -4.09
N GLY A 12 9.74 5.78 -3.34
CA GLY A 12 9.46 7.16 -3.70
C GLY A 12 10.12 8.18 -2.79
N SER A 13 9.85 9.45 -3.04
CA SER A 13 10.17 10.53 -2.11
C SER A 13 9.36 10.37 -0.83
N LYS A 14 9.82 11.00 0.26
CA LYS A 14 9.09 11.00 1.54
C LYS A 14 7.65 11.46 1.37
N SER A 15 7.44 12.59 0.70
CA SER A 15 6.11 13.15 0.45
C SER A 15 5.23 12.21 -0.36
N HIS A 16 5.78 11.49 -1.33
CA HIS A 16 5.03 10.53 -2.12
C HIS A 16 4.55 9.35 -1.25
N VAL A 17 5.46 8.69 -0.53
CA VAL A 17 5.09 7.52 0.27
C VAL A 17 4.20 7.87 1.47
N ASP A 18 4.36 9.06 2.06
CA ASP A 18 3.47 9.57 3.11
C ASP A 18 2.06 9.81 2.57
N ALA A 19 1.92 10.39 1.38
CA ALA A 19 0.61 10.62 0.75
C ALA A 19 -0.11 9.30 0.43
N LEU A 20 0.62 8.31 -0.09
CA LEU A 20 0.06 6.97 -0.34
C LEU A 20 -0.41 6.31 0.95
N LEU A 21 0.42 6.32 2.00
CA LEU A 21 0.07 5.75 3.30
C LEU A 21 -1.17 6.43 3.90
N ALA A 22 -1.22 7.76 3.86
CA ALA A 22 -2.34 8.53 4.39
C ALA A 22 -3.65 8.20 3.66
N GLY A 23 -3.60 8.02 2.33
CA GLY A 23 -4.78 7.70 1.54
C GLY A 23 -5.33 6.31 1.82
N ILE A 24 -4.47 5.27 1.85
CA ILE A 24 -4.94 3.89 2.12
C ILE A 24 -5.35 3.69 3.59
N SER A 25 -4.70 4.38 4.54
CA SER A 25 -5.04 4.26 5.96
C SER A 25 -6.39 4.89 6.31
N ALA A 26 -6.88 5.81 5.47
CA ALA A 26 -8.20 6.40 5.62
C ALA A 26 -9.32 5.44 5.17
N ASP A 27 -9.00 4.46 4.33
CA ASP A 27 -9.98 3.55 3.72
C ASP A 27 -10.17 2.29 4.56
N ASP A 28 -9.10 1.50 4.80
CA ASP A 28 -9.24 0.18 5.45
C ASP A 28 -8.01 -0.24 6.28
N PRO A 29 -7.72 0.43 7.41
CA PRO A 29 -6.52 0.18 8.21
C PRO A 29 -6.45 -1.22 8.86
N ASP A 30 -7.57 -1.93 9.02
CA ASP A 30 -7.64 -3.24 9.67
C ASP A 30 -7.33 -4.41 8.73
N THR A 31 -7.21 -4.18 7.41
CA THR A 31 -7.08 -5.24 6.40
C THR A 31 -5.64 -5.50 5.95
N PHE A 32 -4.71 -4.62 6.30
CA PHE A 32 -3.30 -4.71 5.92
C PHE A 32 -2.40 -4.07 6.99
N GLU A 33 -1.12 -4.42 6.97
CA GLU A 33 -0.09 -3.74 7.76
C GLU A 33 0.78 -2.89 6.83
N ALA A 34 0.81 -1.57 7.03
CA ALA A 34 1.62 -0.66 6.23
C ALA A 34 2.68 0.06 7.07
N LYS A 35 3.89 0.22 6.51
CA LYS A 35 4.97 0.99 7.13
C LYS A 35 5.86 1.67 6.10
N ILE A 36 6.40 2.82 6.48
CA ILE A 36 7.44 3.52 5.72
C ILE A 36 8.80 3.12 6.27
N ILE A 37 9.72 2.76 5.38
CA ILE A 37 11.10 2.40 5.68
C ILE A 37 12.00 3.42 4.96
N GLU A 38 12.92 4.02 5.69
CA GLU A 38 14.00 4.83 5.10
C GLU A 38 15.16 3.90 4.73
N ASN A 39 15.54 3.91 3.45
CA ASN A 39 16.65 3.16 2.89
C ASN A 39 17.71 4.15 2.36
N GLU A 40 18.90 3.65 1.99
CA GLU A 40 19.98 4.51 1.45
C GLU A 40 19.56 5.30 0.19
N ASP A 41 18.63 4.75 -0.60
CA ASP A 41 18.13 5.34 -1.85
C ASP A 41 16.85 6.21 -1.68
N GLY A 42 16.33 6.38 -0.46
CA GLY A 42 15.13 7.19 -0.20
C GLY A 42 14.11 6.50 0.70
N PHE A 43 12.82 6.66 0.40
CA PHE A 43 11.74 6.13 1.24
C PHE A 43 10.98 5.01 0.51
N GLN A 44 10.56 4.01 1.28
CA GLN A 44 9.84 2.83 0.80
C GLN A 44 8.57 2.61 1.62
N LEU A 45 7.41 2.59 0.96
CA LEU A 45 6.16 2.11 1.54
C LEU A 45 6.08 0.60 1.36
N ARG A 46 5.96 -0.13 2.46
CA ARG A 46 5.74 -1.57 2.48
C ARG A 46 4.36 -1.88 3.05
N ILE A 47 3.53 -2.55 2.27
CA ILE A 47 2.17 -2.96 2.65
C ILE A 47 2.12 -4.49 2.64
N LEU A 48 1.87 -5.10 3.80
CA LEU A 48 1.69 -6.53 4.00
C LEU A 48 0.20 -6.85 4.08
N VAL A 49 -0.26 -7.75 3.22
CA VAL A 49 -1.63 -8.26 3.23
C VAL A 49 -1.58 -9.72 3.63
N VAL A 50 -2.37 -10.12 4.62
CA VAL A 50 -2.47 -11.51 5.08
C VAL A 50 -3.94 -11.93 5.10
N GLY A 51 -4.25 -13.10 4.53
CA GLY A 51 -5.60 -13.64 4.47
C GLY A 51 -5.63 -15.17 4.60
N GLU A 52 -6.82 -15.70 4.81
CA GLU A 52 -7.03 -17.15 5.01
C GLU A 52 -6.88 -17.96 3.70
N ASN A 53 -7.05 -17.30 2.56
CA ASN A 53 -6.98 -17.92 1.24
C ASN A 53 -6.58 -16.87 0.16
N LEU A 54 -6.25 -17.36 -1.04
CA LEU A 54 -5.86 -16.52 -2.18
C LEU A 54 -6.95 -15.53 -2.62
N THR A 55 -8.23 -15.91 -2.51
CA THR A 55 -9.34 -15.04 -2.92
C THR A 55 -9.44 -13.81 -2.02
N THR A 56 -9.33 -13.98 -0.71
CA THR A 56 -9.30 -12.87 0.26
C THR A 56 -8.14 -11.94 -0.03
N VAL A 57 -6.91 -12.49 -0.16
CA VAL A 57 -5.73 -11.67 -0.44
C VAL A 57 -5.85 -10.93 -1.77
N ARG A 58 -6.34 -11.58 -2.82
CA ARG A 58 -6.54 -10.95 -4.13
C ARG A 58 -7.51 -9.77 -4.03
N ASN A 59 -8.66 -9.95 -3.39
CA ASN A 59 -9.66 -8.88 -3.28
C ASN A 59 -9.08 -7.67 -2.53
N THR A 60 -8.41 -7.89 -1.39
CA THR A 60 -7.76 -6.81 -0.63
C THR A 60 -6.67 -6.10 -1.44
N VAL A 61 -5.89 -6.84 -2.24
CA VAL A 61 -4.89 -6.23 -3.12
C VAL A 61 -5.53 -5.43 -4.24
N ASP A 62 -6.60 -5.93 -4.86
CA ASP A 62 -7.32 -5.23 -5.94
C ASP A 62 -7.90 -3.89 -5.43
N ASP A 63 -8.50 -3.90 -4.23
CA ASP A 63 -9.04 -2.69 -3.58
C ASP A 63 -7.92 -1.69 -3.25
N LEU A 64 -6.80 -2.17 -2.66
CA LEU A 64 -5.62 -1.35 -2.39
C LEU A 64 -5.03 -0.71 -3.65
N LEU A 65 -4.89 -1.48 -4.74
CA LEU A 65 -4.35 -0.98 -5.99
C LEU A 65 -5.25 0.08 -6.63
N ALA A 66 -6.57 -0.03 -6.49
CA ALA A 66 -7.51 0.97 -6.97
C ALA A 66 -7.34 2.32 -6.24
N CYS A 67 -7.27 2.27 -4.90
CA CYS A 67 -7.04 3.47 -4.08
C CYS A 67 -5.66 4.08 -4.33
N LEU A 68 -4.59 3.28 -4.37
CA LEU A 68 -3.24 3.74 -4.69
C LEU A 68 -3.17 4.42 -6.05
N GLY A 69 -3.78 3.82 -7.09
CA GLY A 69 -3.81 4.41 -8.43
C GLY A 69 -4.54 5.75 -8.49
N ALA A 70 -5.62 5.92 -7.72
CA ALA A 70 -6.34 7.20 -7.63
C ALA A 70 -5.50 8.29 -6.94
N ILE A 71 -4.79 7.94 -5.87
CA ILE A 71 -3.89 8.84 -5.15
C ILE A 71 -2.72 9.24 -6.04
N GLU A 72 -2.04 8.28 -6.68
CA GLU A 72 -0.94 8.55 -7.61
C GLU A 72 -1.37 9.45 -8.77
N SER A 73 -2.53 9.20 -9.37
CA SER A 73 -3.07 10.05 -10.44
C SER A 73 -3.31 11.49 -9.96
N THR A 74 -3.75 11.66 -8.71
CA THR A 74 -3.98 12.98 -8.10
C THR A 74 -2.65 13.68 -7.84
N LEU A 75 -1.68 12.99 -7.26
CA LEU A 75 -0.34 13.51 -6.98
C LEU A 75 0.36 13.95 -8.27
N ASN A 76 0.32 13.11 -9.32
CA ASN A 76 0.94 13.41 -10.61
C ASN A 76 0.22 14.52 -11.39
N SER A 77 -1.04 14.84 -11.05
CA SER A 77 -1.77 15.96 -11.65
C SER A 77 -1.47 17.31 -10.97
N LEU A 78 -0.79 17.27 -9.81
CA LEU A 78 -0.40 18.45 -9.04
C LEU A 78 1.07 18.86 -9.28
N GLU A 79 1.81 18.08 -10.06
CA GLU A 79 3.19 18.36 -10.51
C GLU A 79 3.26 19.00 -11.91
#